data_AF-A0AAV5T4U6-F1
#
_entry.id   AF-A0AAV5T4U6-F1
#
_cell.length_a   1.000
_cell.length_b   1.000
_cell.length_c   1.000
_cell.angle_alpha   90.00
_cell.angle_beta   90.00
_cell.angle_gamma   90.00
#
_symmetry.space_group_name_H-M   'P 1'
#
loop_
_entity.id
_entity.type
_entity.pdbx_description
1 polymer ?
#
loop_
_entity_poly.entity_id
_entity_poly.type
_entity_poly.pdbx_seq_one_letter_code
_entity_poly.pdbx_strand_id
1 'polypeptide(L)'
;LARTSATVKLSFAAALKLLQHPMGLNFAVDGTQENVVFWSLHSITALTVPIDLLTIYLLWKKSPKQSVYYRKLLLALQICCVLIELHMGVLFAPVLLFPLIGLYSQGLLGRIHFPPHYSVVLFYFLVLACLIILNFCVFYRHQSILPSGHFLKLEKKRNRYLLYSLYAIALESMCVSVVFSGYDESPGDSIYLEKNHPAMLWLVAKESWVVYDPNSSTRLVVYHVILCLAVAVPLFFLLIRHIYMLLSSRISEMSVRTLAYHRAMVNSLIMQSLCWLAICVPVAVLIASFLLATIPQKVTSAVHLVAQLFPLLNALTVLLNTPTIRKTLRGYLPFHSNSISPKMSTVHQRAVFSHLS
;
A
#
# COMPACT_ATOMS: atom_id res chain seq x y z
N LEU A 1 34.18 -1.83 -15.09
CA LEU A 1 33.19 -2.32 -14.09
C LEU A 1 33.70 -2.21 -12.64
N ALA A 2 34.91 -2.66 -12.30
CA ALA A 2 35.48 -2.46 -10.95
C ALA A 2 35.80 -0.98 -10.61
N ARG A 3 36.34 -0.22 -11.58
CA ARG A 3 36.66 1.22 -11.39
C ARG A 3 35.42 2.11 -11.21
N THR A 4 34.31 1.81 -11.87
CA THR A 4 33.04 2.56 -11.76
C THR A 4 32.29 2.25 -10.47
N SER A 5 32.37 1.02 -9.95
CA SER A 5 31.85 0.67 -8.63
C SER A 5 32.63 1.36 -7.50
N ALA A 6 33.95 1.52 -7.65
CA ALA A 6 34.79 2.20 -6.68
C ALA A 6 34.52 3.72 -6.61
N THR A 7 34.34 4.39 -7.75
CA THR A 7 34.05 5.84 -7.77
C THR A 7 32.65 6.18 -7.25
N VAL A 8 31.64 5.35 -7.49
CA VAL A 8 30.30 5.54 -6.89
C VAL A 8 30.32 5.28 -5.38
N LYS A 9 31.06 4.27 -4.91
CA LYS A 9 31.28 4.05 -3.46
C LYS A 9 32.00 5.23 -2.80
N LEU A 10 33.00 5.82 -3.46
CA LEU A 10 33.76 6.95 -2.94
C LEU A 10 32.92 8.25 -2.89
N SER A 11 32.13 8.52 -3.94
CA SER A 11 31.29 9.73 -4.02
C SER A 11 30.17 9.73 -2.99
N PHE A 12 29.53 8.57 -2.75
CA PHE A 12 28.46 8.47 -1.78
C PHE A 12 28.97 8.50 -0.34
N ALA A 13 30.08 7.81 -0.04
CA ALA A 13 30.70 7.84 1.29
C ALA A 13 31.28 9.23 1.64
N ALA A 14 31.80 9.95 0.65
CA ALA A 14 32.27 11.32 0.83
C ALA A 14 31.11 12.30 1.07
N ALA A 15 29.98 12.15 0.35
CA ALA A 15 28.77 12.93 0.59
C ALA A 15 28.18 12.65 1.99
N LEU A 16 28.19 11.40 2.43
CA LEU A 16 27.73 11.00 3.77
C LEU A 16 28.63 11.58 4.88
N LYS A 17 29.96 11.59 4.67
CA LYS A 17 30.92 12.18 5.62
C LYS A 17 30.84 13.71 5.68
N LEU A 18 30.56 14.38 4.57
CA LEU A 18 30.40 15.84 4.54
C LEU A 18 29.10 16.33 5.21
N LEU A 19 28.10 15.46 5.35
CA LEU A 19 26.84 15.74 6.05
C LEU A 19 26.86 15.40 7.55
N GLN A 20 27.88 14.69 8.03
CA GLN A 20 28.08 14.32 9.45
C GLN A 20 28.69 15.45 10.31
N HIS A 21 28.31 16.71 10.06
CA HIS A 21 28.57 17.76 11.07
C HIS A 21 27.73 17.45 12.32
N PRO A 22 28.25 17.63 13.55
CA PRO A 22 27.52 17.34 14.77
C PRO A 22 26.45 18.41 14.98
N MET A 23 25.35 18.31 14.23
CA MET A 23 24.12 18.96 14.62
C MET A 23 23.63 18.24 15.88
N GLY A 24 23.33 19.00 16.93
CA GLY A 24 22.76 18.53 18.19
C GLY A 24 21.33 17.99 18.03
N LEU A 25 21.13 17.10 17.06
CA LEU A 25 19.94 16.29 16.92
C LEU A 25 19.93 15.30 18.07
N ASN A 26 18.96 15.45 18.95
CA ASN A 26 18.73 14.50 20.03
C ASN A 26 18.28 13.18 19.39
N PHE A 27 19.20 12.20 19.34
CA PHE A 27 18.96 10.88 18.73
C PHE A 27 18.13 9.95 19.63
N ALA A 28 17.99 10.30 20.91
CA ALA A 28 17.12 9.61 21.83
C ALA A 28 15.66 9.89 21.47
N VAL A 29 14.87 8.83 21.33
CA VAL A 29 13.42 8.97 21.21
C VAL A 29 12.90 9.32 22.60
N ASP A 30 12.23 10.47 22.73
CA ASP A 30 11.58 10.85 23.98
C ASP A 30 10.50 9.79 24.33
N GLY A 31 10.48 9.32 25.58
CA GLY A 31 9.50 8.34 26.04
C GLY A 31 8.05 8.81 25.84
N THR A 32 7.80 10.12 25.85
CA THR A 32 6.48 10.65 25.49
C THR A 32 6.14 10.37 24.03
N GLN A 33 7.08 10.55 23.10
CA GLN A 33 6.90 10.30 21.68
C GLN A 33 6.74 8.80 21.39
N GLU A 34 7.52 7.94 22.06
CA GLU A 34 7.35 6.48 21.97
C GLU A 34 5.91 6.08 22.31
N ASN A 35 5.41 6.56 23.46
CA ASN A 35 4.05 6.27 23.93
C ASN A 35 2.98 6.80 22.96
N VAL A 36 3.16 8.01 22.42
CA VAL A 36 2.22 8.59 21.44
C VAL A 36 2.14 7.72 20.18
N VAL A 37 3.28 7.30 19.62
CA VAL A 37 3.30 6.43 18.43
C VAL A 37 2.65 5.09 18.75
N PHE A 38 3.02 4.47 19.86
CA PHE A 38 2.46 3.19 20.30
C PHE A 38 0.94 3.23 20.45
N TRP A 39 0.40 4.19 21.19
CA TRP A 39 -1.05 4.31 21.40
C TRP A 39 -1.78 4.72 20.13
N SER A 40 -1.15 5.51 19.26
CA SER A 40 -1.72 5.86 17.95
C SER A 40 -1.85 4.64 17.04
N LEU A 41 -0.82 3.79 16.96
CA LEU A 41 -0.88 2.54 16.18
C LEU A 41 -2.02 1.64 16.66
N HIS A 42 -2.13 1.40 17.97
CA HIS A 42 -3.19 0.57 18.54
C HIS A 42 -4.58 1.17 18.29
N SER A 43 -4.72 2.51 18.40
CA SER A 43 -5.99 3.20 18.18
C SER A 43 -6.43 3.15 16.72
N ILE A 44 -5.50 3.36 15.78
CA ILE A 44 -5.74 3.25 14.34
C ILE A 44 -6.19 1.84 14.00
N THR A 45 -5.51 0.81 14.51
CA THR A 45 -5.85 -0.59 14.25
C THR A 45 -7.18 -1.00 14.89
N ALA A 46 -7.47 -0.55 16.11
CA ALA A 46 -8.75 -0.78 16.78
C ALA A 46 -9.93 -0.19 16.00
N LEU A 47 -9.73 0.94 15.31
CA LEU A 47 -10.74 1.55 14.46
C LEU A 47 -10.83 0.88 13.07
N THR A 48 -9.68 0.56 12.48
CA THR A 48 -9.58 0.13 11.08
C THR A 48 -9.99 -1.32 10.89
N VAL A 49 -9.59 -2.23 11.79
CA VAL A 49 -9.91 -3.66 11.68
C VAL A 49 -11.42 -3.93 11.60
N PRO A 50 -12.29 -3.34 12.45
CA PRO A 50 -13.74 -3.52 12.31
C PRO A 50 -14.29 -3.06 10.96
N ILE A 51 -13.79 -1.93 10.43
CA ILE A 51 -14.19 -1.39 9.12
C ILE A 51 -13.75 -2.32 8.00
N ASP A 52 -12.54 -2.86 8.09
CA ASP A 52 -12.01 -3.80 7.12
C ASP A 52 -12.78 -5.13 7.13
N LEU A 53 -13.09 -5.67 8.32
CA LEU A 53 -13.89 -6.88 8.49
C LEU A 53 -15.31 -6.68 7.93
N LEU A 54 -15.92 -5.53 8.19
CA LEU A 54 -17.20 -5.15 7.59
C LEU A 54 -17.10 -5.11 6.06
N THR A 55 -16.02 -4.55 5.52
CA THR A 55 -15.77 -4.49 4.08
C THR A 55 -15.64 -5.88 3.47
N ILE A 56 -14.90 -6.79 4.11
CA ILE A 56 -14.78 -8.20 3.70
C ILE A 56 -16.15 -8.87 3.70
N TYR A 57 -16.91 -8.72 4.79
CA TYR A 57 -18.24 -9.29 4.92
C TYR A 57 -19.19 -8.82 3.80
N LEU A 58 -19.21 -7.53 3.51
CA LEU A 58 -20.03 -6.94 2.46
C LEU A 58 -19.59 -7.37 1.05
N LEU A 59 -18.29 -7.42 0.79
CA LEU A 59 -17.75 -7.95 -0.46
C LEU A 59 -18.11 -9.43 -0.67
N TRP A 60 -18.08 -10.24 0.39
CA TRP A 60 -18.43 -11.65 0.33
C TRP A 60 -19.91 -11.87 0.07
N LYS A 61 -20.79 -11.23 0.86
CA LYS A 61 -22.24 -11.51 0.86
C LYS A 61 -23.05 -10.67 -0.13
N LYS A 62 -22.63 -9.42 -0.38
CA LYS A 62 -23.46 -8.40 -1.06
C LYS A 62 -22.85 -7.84 -2.34
N SER A 63 -21.82 -8.48 -2.90
CA SER A 63 -21.26 -8.09 -4.20
C SER A 63 -21.86 -8.90 -5.36
N PRO A 64 -22.88 -8.39 -6.09
CA PRO A 64 -23.41 -8.95 -7.33
C PRO A 64 -22.79 -8.31 -8.58
N LYS A 65 -22.82 -9.06 -9.68
CA LYS A 65 -22.50 -8.65 -11.07
C LYS A 65 -21.08 -8.15 -11.38
N GLN A 66 -20.19 -7.98 -10.41
CA GLN A 66 -18.76 -7.93 -10.70
C GLN A 66 -18.28 -9.31 -11.15
N SER A 67 -17.30 -9.36 -12.06
CA SER A 67 -16.76 -10.66 -12.48
C SER A 67 -16.26 -11.41 -11.24
N VAL A 68 -16.58 -12.71 -11.16
CA VAL A 68 -16.24 -13.55 -10.00
C VAL A 68 -14.76 -13.43 -9.64
N TYR A 69 -13.90 -13.30 -10.66
CA TYR A 69 -12.46 -13.11 -10.49
C TYR A 69 -12.11 -11.76 -9.85
N TYR A 70 -12.67 -10.65 -10.32
CA TYR A 70 -12.39 -9.32 -9.76
C TYR A 70 -12.80 -9.23 -8.28
N ARG A 71 -13.95 -9.82 -7.93
CA ARG A 71 -14.40 -9.90 -6.54
C ARG A 71 -13.39 -10.64 -5.65
N LYS A 72 -12.84 -11.76 -6.14
CA LYS A 72 -11.81 -12.51 -5.41
C LYS A 72 -10.53 -11.70 -5.19
N LEU A 73 -10.11 -10.91 -6.18
CA LEU A 73 -8.97 -10.00 -6.03
C LEU A 73 -9.23 -8.91 -4.98
N LEU A 74 -10.40 -8.25 -5.01
CA LEU A 74 -10.74 -7.25 -4.00
C LEU A 74 -10.83 -7.84 -2.58
N LEU A 75 -11.38 -9.06 -2.45
CA LEU A 75 -11.40 -9.78 -1.17
C LEU A 75 -9.98 -10.10 -0.68
N ALA A 76 -9.10 -10.60 -1.57
CA ALA A 76 -7.71 -10.88 -1.23
C ALA A 76 -6.97 -9.61 -0.79
N LEU A 77 -7.17 -8.49 -1.50
CA LEU A 77 -6.60 -7.19 -1.14
C LEU A 77 -7.03 -6.78 0.27
N GLN A 78 -8.33 -6.88 0.57
CA GLN A 78 -8.85 -6.49 1.87
C GLN A 78 -8.37 -7.40 3.01
N ILE A 79 -8.21 -8.70 2.75
CA ILE A 79 -7.62 -9.64 3.73
C ILE A 79 -6.16 -9.25 4.00
N CYS A 80 -5.37 -8.95 2.96
CA CYS A 80 -3.99 -8.50 3.15
C CYS A 80 -3.93 -7.17 3.92
N CYS A 81 -4.84 -6.23 3.67
CA CYS A 81 -4.97 -5.00 4.46
C CYS A 81 -5.19 -5.29 5.97
N VAL A 82 -6.11 -6.19 6.32
CA VAL A 82 -6.32 -6.61 7.72
C VAL A 82 -5.06 -7.23 8.31
N LEU A 83 -4.35 -8.07 7.55
CA LEU A 83 -3.11 -8.68 8.02
C LEU A 83 -2.01 -7.63 8.26
N ILE A 84 -1.92 -6.60 7.42
CA ILE A 84 -0.99 -5.47 7.63
C ILE A 84 -1.36 -4.73 8.92
N GLU A 85 -2.63 -4.41 9.13
CA GLU A 85 -3.11 -3.73 10.35
C GLU A 85 -2.82 -4.54 11.61
N LEU A 86 -3.16 -5.83 11.63
CA LEU A 86 -2.89 -6.70 12.78
C LEU A 86 -1.38 -6.84 13.02
N HIS A 87 -0.59 -7.00 11.94
CA HIS A 87 0.85 -7.09 12.05
C HIS A 87 1.45 -5.81 12.60
N MET A 88 1.12 -4.66 12.04
CA MET A 88 1.75 -3.39 12.41
C MET A 88 1.18 -2.77 13.69
N GLY A 89 -0.09 -2.95 13.98
CA GLY A 89 -0.75 -2.34 15.13
C GLY A 89 -0.71 -3.16 16.41
N VAL A 90 -0.66 -4.49 16.31
CA VAL A 90 -0.76 -5.39 17.47
C VAL A 90 0.47 -6.29 17.62
N LEU A 91 0.86 -6.98 16.55
CA LEU A 91 1.92 -7.98 16.63
C LEU A 91 3.31 -7.32 16.72
N PHE A 92 3.63 -6.41 15.82
CA PHE A 92 4.95 -5.82 15.69
C PHE A 92 5.06 -4.44 16.34
N ALA A 93 4.05 -3.57 16.20
CA ALA A 93 4.03 -2.19 16.72
C ALA A 93 5.42 -1.51 16.67
N PRO A 94 5.98 -1.32 15.47
CA PRO A 94 7.36 -0.88 15.35
C PRO A 94 7.51 0.61 15.63
N VAL A 95 8.56 0.96 16.36
CA VAL A 95 9.03 2.33 16.46
C VAL A 95 10.26 2.46 15.57
N LEU A 96 10.08 3.16 14.44
CA LEU A 96 11.17 3.40 13.49
C LEU A 96 12.18 4.38 14.08
N LEU A 97 13.46 4.08 13.95
CA LEU A 97 14.55 4.95 14.38
C LEU A 97 15.04 5.75 13.18
N PHE A 98 15.44 7.00 13.41
CA PHE A 98 16.14 7.82 12.42
C PHE A 98 17.29 8.57 13.09
N PRO A 99 18.41 8.79 12.39
CA PRO A 99 18.66 8.52 10.96
C PRO A 99 19.12 7.09 10.65
N LEU A 100 19.26 6.20 11.64
CA LEU A 100 19.62 4.80 11.41
C LEU A 100 18.50 4.06 10.67
N ILE A 101 18.85 3.14 9.76
CA ILE A 101 17.88 2.16 9.26
C ILE A 101 17.69 1.13 10.36
N GLY A 102 16.76 1.38 11.26
CA GLY A 102 16.52 0.48 12.38
C GLY A 102 15.18 0.74 13.03
N LEU A 103 14.79 -0.18 13.89
CA LEU A 103 13.56 -0.10 14.66
C LEU A 103 13.66 -0.97 15.89
N TYR A 104 12.71 -0.79 16.79
CA TYR A 104 12.43 -1.77 17.82
C TYR A 104 10.93 -2.02 17.92
N SER A 105 10.57 -3.22 18.38
CA SER A 105 9.20 -3.69 18.48
C SER A 105 8.70 -3.49 19.91
N GLN A 106 7.49 -2.91 20.04
CA GLN A 106 6.76 -2.87 21.31
C GLN A 106 5.51 -3.76 21.29
N GLY A 107 5.28 -4.47 20.18
CA GLY A 107 4.11 -5.33 19.99
C GLY A 107 4.23 -6.68 20.69
N LEU A 108 3.23 -7.53 20.50
CA LEU A 108 3.20 -8.87 21.08
C LEU A 108 4.40 -9.73 20.68
N LEU A 109 4.88 -9.62 19.44
CA LEU A 109 6.05 -10.34 18.93
C LEU A 109 7.33 -9.95 19.67
N GLY A 110 7.49 -8.67 20.02
CA GLY A 110 8.61 -8.20 20.83
C GLY A 110 8.62 -8.85 22.22
N ARG A 111 7.45 -8.97 22.86
CA ARG A 111 7.30 -9.55 24.21
C ARG A 111 7.59 -11.04 24.28
N ILE A 112 7.38 -11.78 23.19
CA ILE A 112 7.73 -13.20 23.10
C ILE A 112 9.15 -13.41 22.57
N HIS A 113 9.97 -12.34 22.51
CA HIS A 113 11.33 -12.35 21.96
C HIS A 113 11.42 -12.91 20.53
N PHE A 114 10.39 -12.67 19.70
CA PHE A 114 10.46 -13.03 18.29
C PHE A 114 11.46 -12.10 17.57
N PRO A 115 12.33 -12.63 16.69
CA PRO A 115 13.35 -11.80 16.05
C PRO A 115 12.71 -10.67 15.21
N PRO A 116 13.03 -9.40 15.51
CA PRO A 116 12.42 -8.25 14.83
C PRO A 116 12.74 -8.23 13.33
N HIS A 117 13.89 -8.78 12.92
CA HIS A 117 14.25 -8.91 11.50
C HIS A 117 13.17 -9.63 10.68
N TYR A 118 12.68 -10.79 11.14
CA TYR A 118 11.65 -11.54 10.42
C TYR A 118 10.28 -10.84 10.43
N SER A 119 10.00 -10.04 11.46
CA SER A 119 8.81 -9.18 11.48
C SER A 119 8.86 -8.10 10.39
N VAL A 120 10.05 -7.57 10.09
CA VAL A 120 10.26 -6.64 8.96
C VAL A 120 10.07 -7.36 7.62
N VAL A 121 10.62 -8.56 7.47
CA VAL A 121 10.43 -9.38 6.25
C VAL A 121 8.95 -9.64 6.00
N LEU A 122 8.20 -10.05 7.03
CA LEU A 122 6.77 -10.30 6.94
C LEU A 122 5.97 -9.04 6.58
N PHE A 123 6.34 -7.89 7.15
CA PHE A 123 5.71 -6.62 6.79
C PHE A 123 5.90 -6.30 5.31
N TYR A 124 7.12 -6.40 4.78
CA TYR A 124 7.39 -6.16 3.37
C TYR A 124 6.63 -7.12 2.45
N PHE A 125 6.57 -8.40 2.82
CA PHE A 125 5.81 -9.41 2.08
C PHE A 125 4.33 -9.04 1.99
N LEU A 126 3.71 -8.63 3.10
CA LEU A 126 2.29 -8.25 3.11
C LEU A 126 2.02 -6.98 2.28
N VAL A 127 2.88 -5.96 2.39
CA VAL A 127 2.75 -4.72 1.61
C VAL A 127 2.92 -4.99 0.11
N LEU A 128 3.92 -5.78 -0.28
CA LEU A 128 4.13 -6.13 -1.69
C LEU A 128 2.99 -6.99 -2.24
N ALA A 129 2.46 -7.94 -1.46
CA ALA A 129 1.28 -8.71 -1.83
C ALA A 129 0.07 -7.79 -2.12
N CYS A 130 -0.18 -6.78 -1.28
CA CYS A 130 -1.21 -5.76 -1.53
C CYS A 130 -0.96 -5.02 -2.86
N LEU A 131 0.28 -4.60 -3.13
CA LEU A 131 0.64 -3.89 -4.35
C LEU A 131 0.41 -4.77 -5.59
N ILE A 132 0.82 -6.03 -5.53
CA ILE A 132 0.65 -7.03 -6.60
C ILE A 132 -0.83 -7.24 -6.89
N ILE A 133 -1.65 -7.47 -5.85
CA ILE A 133 -3.09 -7.70 -6.01
C ILE A 133 -3.78 -6.48 -6.62
N LEU A 134 -3.43 -5.26 -6.19
CA LEU A 134 -3.97 -4.05 -6.80
C LEU A 134 -3.58 -3.93 -8.28
N ASN A 135 -2.31 -4.17 -8.63
CA ASN A 135 -1.87 -4.16 -10.02
C ASN A 135 -2.58 -5.24 -10.85
N PHE A 136 -2.87 -6.41 -10.27
CA PHE A 136 -3.71 -7.42 -10.92
C PHE A 136 -5.14 -6.96 -11.13
N CYS A 137 -5.75 -6.19 -10.22
CA CYS A 137 -7.05 -5.56 -10.45
C CYS A 137 -7.02 -4.63 -11.67
N VAL A 138 -5.99 -3.79 -11.78
CA VAL A 138 -5.81 -2.86 -12.92
C VAL A 138 -5.60 -3.62 -14.21
N PHE A 139 -4.70 -4.58 -14.22
CA PHE A 139 -4.36 -5.33 -15.41
C PHE A 139 -5.53 -6.19 -15.87
N TYR A 140 -6.22 -6.86 -14.95
CA TYR A 140 -7.45 -7.59 -15.25
C TYR A 140 -8.47 -6.67 -15.93
N ARG A 141 -8.63 -5.45 -15.42
CA ARG A 141 -9.55 -4.48 -15.99
C ARG A 141 -9.12 -4.03 -17.39
N HIS A 142 -7.86 -3.69 -17.55
CA HIS A 142 -7.25 -3.36 -18.83
C HIS A 142 -7.51 -4.45 -19.88
N GLN A 143 -7.24 -5.71 -19.55
CA GLN A 143 -7.47 -6.86 -20.46
C GLN A 143 -8.95 -7.09 -20.79
N SER A 144 -9.86 -6.75 -19.88
CA SER A 144 -11.32 -6.90 -20.10
C SER A 144 -11.90 -5.90 -21.10
N ILE A 145 -11.24 -4.75 -21.30
CA ILE A 145 -11.71 -3.66 -22.18
C ILE A 145 -11.08 -3.77 -23.58
N LEU A 146 -9.93 -4.43 -23.71
CA LEU A 146 -9.22 -4.56 -24.98
C LEU A 146 -10.05 -5.29 -26.06
N PRO A 147 -10.06 -4.80 -27.32
CA PRO A 147 -10.64 -5.52 -28.46
C PRO A 147 -9.91 -6.82 -28.75
N SER A 148 -10.62 -7.82 -29.29
CA SER A 148 -10.00 -9.03 -29.86
C SER A 148 -9.08 -8.62 -31.03
N GLY A 149 -7.85 -9.14 -31.07
CA GLY A 149 -6.82 -8.73 -32.04
C GLY A 149 -5.94 -7.53 -31.66
N HIS A 150 -6.19 -6.85 -30.54
CA HIS A 150 -5.26 -5.80 -30.07
C HIS A 150 -3.94 -6.41 -29.60
N PHE A 151 -2.79 -5.83 -29.98
CA PHE A 151 -1.46 -6.38 -29.69
C PHE A 151 -1.16 -6.61 -28.20
N LEU A 152 -1.68 -5.75 -27.31
CA LEU A 152 -1.58 -5.91 -25.85
C LEU A 152 -2.56 -6.94 -25.25
N LYS A 153 -3.48 -7.50 -26.03
CA LYS A 153 -4.48 -8.43 -25.52
C LYS A 153 -3.89 -9.82 -25.40
N LEU A 154 -3.88 -10.32 -24.17
CA LEU A 154 -3.42 -11.66 -23.87
C LEU A 154 -4.59 -12.64 -24.00
N GLU A 155 -4.77 -13.19 -25.19
CA GLU A 155 -5.87 -14.11 -25.50
C GLU A 155 -5.69 -15.46 -24.80
N LYS A 156 -4.46 -16.00 -24.81
CA LYS A 156 -4.13 -17.28 -24.18
C LYS A 156 -4.08 -17.14 -22.66
N LYS A 157 -4.95 -17.87 -21.96
CA LYS A 157 -4.98 -17.94 -20.48
C LYS A 157 -3.60 -18.25 -19.89
N ARG A 158 -2.86 -19.20 -20.48
CA ARG A 158 -1.51 -19.59 -20.04
C ARG A 158 -0.55 -18.39 -20.00
N ASN A 159 -0.52 -17.58 -21.05
CA ASN A 159 0.38 -16.42 -21.13
C ASN A 159 0.03 -15.36 -20.09
N ARG A 160 -1.26 -15.18 -19.77
CA ARG A 160 -1.70 -14.30 -18.68
C ARG A 160 -1.19 -14.77 -17.33
N TYR A 161 -1.38 -16.05 -17.01
CA TYR A 161 -0.90 -16.60 -15.75
C TYR A 161 0.62 -16.52 -15.64
N LEU A 162 1.36 -16.86 -16.70
CA LEU A 162 2.82 -16.74 -16.73
C LEU A 162 3.27 -15.29 -16.48
N LEU A 163 2.68 -14.31 -17.16
CA LEU A 163 3.03 -12.90 -16.95
C LEU A 163 2.71 -12.44 -15.53
N TYR A 164 1.56 -12.83 -14.98
CA TYR A 164 1.20 -12.52 -13.59
C TYR A 164 2.16 -13.15 -12.58
N SER A 165 2.51 -14.42 -12.76
CA SER A 165 3.47 -15.09 -11.89
C SER A 165 4.86 -14.46 -11.98
N LEU A 166 5.35 -14.14 -13.17
CA LEU A 166 6.65 -13.46 -13.34
C LEU A 166 6.65 -12.08 -12.69
N TYR A 167 5.57 -11.31 -12.83
CA TYR A 167 5.43 -10.00 -12.20
C TYR A 167 5.39 -10.11 -10.66
N ALA A 168 4.62 -11.06 -10.12
CA ALA A 168 4.56 -11.30 -8.68
C ALA A 168 5.92 -11.74 -8.12
N ILE A 169 6.59 -12.69 -8.77
CA ILE A 169 7.94 -13.14 -8.37
C ILE A 169 8.94 -11.99 -8.43
N ALA A 170 8.90 -11.17 -9.49
CA ALA A 170 9.80 -10.03 -9.63
C ALA A 170 9.63 -9.02 -8.49
N LEU A 171 8.39 -8.70 -8.09
CA LEU A 171 8.14 -7.79 -6.97
C LEU A 171 8.47 -8.41 -5.62
N GLU A 172 8.06 -9.66 -5.37
CA GLU A 172 8.35 -10.38 -4.11
C GLU A 172 9.84 -10.71 -3.92
N SER A 173 10.65 -10.70 -4.99
CA SER A 173 12.10 -10.88 -4.89
C SER A 173 12.78 -9.87 -3.96
N MET A 174 12.14 -8.73 -3.69
CA MET A 174 12.60 -7.77 -2.70
C MET A 174 12.65 -8.38 -1.29
N CYS A 175 11.70 -9.23 -0.90
CA CYS A 175 11.71 -9.90 0.40
C CYS A 175 12.95 -10.77 0.57
N VAL A 176 13.42 -11.42 -0.50
CA VAL A 176 14.68 -12.18 -0.49
C VAL A 176 15.86 -11.26 -0.19
N SER A 177 15.89 -10.05 -0.77
CA SER A 177 16.92 -9.06 -0.47
C SER A 177 16.88 -8.58 0.99
N VAL A 178 15.69 -8.48 1.59
CA VAL A 178 15.53 -8.13 3.02
C VAL A 178 16.03 -9.26 3.91
N VAL A 179 15.70 -10.52 3.61
CA VAL A 179 16.17 -11.70 4.37
C VAL A 179 17.70 -11.77 4.42
N PHE A 180 18.36 -11.46 3.31
CA PHE A 180 19.83 -11.47 3.23
C PHE A 180 20.47 -10.11 3.55
N SER A 181 19.73 -9.15 4.10
CA SER A 181 20.28 -7.85 4.48
C SER A 181 21.25 -7.99 5.66
N GLY A 182 22.27 -7.11 5.72
CA GLY A 182 23.18 -7.07 6.86
C GLY A 182 22.52 -6.33 8.00
N TYR A 183 22.20 -7.04 9.08
CA TYR A 183 21.58 -6.47 10.27
C TYR A 183 22.34 -6.88 11.54
N ASP A 184 22.13 -6.09 12.59
CA ASP A 184 22.53 -6.37 13.96
C ASP A 184 21.28 -6.37 14.84
N GLU A 185 21.16 -7.41 15.66
CA GLU A 185 20.10 -7.60 16.66
C GLU A 185 20.66 -8.21 17.96
N SER A 186 21.98 -8.06 18.18
CA SER A 186 22.71 -8.71 19.28
C SER A 186 22.18 -8.25 20.65
N PRO A 187 21.58 -9.13 21.47
CA PRO A 187 21.04 -8.72 22.77
C PRO A 187 22.16 -8.33 23.73
N GLY A 188 22.05 -7.16 24.38
CA GLY A 188 22.95 -6.75 25.46
C GLY A 188 24.28 -6.11 25.04
N ASP A 189 24.69 -6.25 23.77
CA ASP A 189 25.88 -5.56 23.22
C ASP A 189 25.74 -5.42 21.68
N SER A 190 26.32 -4.38 21.08
CA SER A 190 26.32 -4.16 19.63
C SER A 190 27.61 -3.48 19.16
N ILE A 191 28.52 -4.29 18.61
CA ILE A 191 29.78 -3.81 18.00
C ILE A 191 29.49 -2.77 16.89
N TYR A 192 28.38 -2.95 16.15
CA TYR A 192 27.99 -2.02 15.11
C TYR A 192 27.61 -0.64 15.68
N LEU A 193 26.76 -0.61 16.72
CA LEU A 193 26.33 0.63 17.35
C LEU A 193 27.48 1.31 18.08
N GLU A 194 28.31 0.57 18.82
CA GLU A 194 29.48 1.12 19.49
C GLU A 194 30.42 1.84 18.52
N LYS A 195 30.65 1.23 17.35
CA LYS A 195 31.58 1.74 16.35
C LYS A 195 31.02 2.89 15.52
N ASN A 196 29.75 2.82 15.12
CA ASN A 196 29.18 3.75 14.12
C ASN A 196 28.22 4.78 14.73
N HIS A 197 27.53 4.43 15.81
CA HIS A 197 26.46 5.25 16.40
C HIS A 197 26.42 5.14 17.95
N PRO A 198 27.49 5.53 18.66
CA PRO A 198 27.58 5.33 20.12
C PRO A 198 26.49 6.06 20.92
N ALA A 199 25.93 7.15 20.36
CA ALA A 199 24.80 7.86 20.96
C ALA A 199 23.49 7.02 21.02
N MET A 200 23.43 5.89 20.32
CA MET A 200 22.24 5.03 20.20
C MET A 200 22.37 3.72 21.00
N LEU A 201 23.40 3.59 21.85
CA LEU A 201 23.61 2.39 22.68
C LEU A 201 22.46 2.11 23.66
N TRP A 202 21.66 3.12 23.99
CA TRP A 202 20.41 2.93 24.76
C TRP A 202 19.45 1.92 24.09
N LEU A 203 19.54 1.72 22.77
CA LEU A 203 18.72 0.77 22.02
C LEU A 203 18.96 -0.68 22.45
N VAL A 204 20.19 -1.00 22.86
CA VAL A 204 20.60 -2.34 23.29
C VAL A 204 19.83 -2.79 24.54
N ALA A 205 19.31 -1.84 25.33
CA ALA A 205 18.46 -2.12 26.48
C ALA A 205 16.99 -2.44 26.12
N LYS A 206 16.56 -2.28 24.86
CA LYS A 206 15.21 -2.64 24.42
C LYS A 206 15.13 -4.15 24.14
N GLU A 207 13.97 -4.76 24.41
CA GLU A 207 13.78 -6.22 24.34
C GLU A 207 13.85 -6.81 22.92
N SER A 208 13.47 -6.04 21.91
CA SER A 208 13.39 -6.50 20.52
C SER A 208 13.73 -5.34 19.59
N TRP A 209 14.97 -5.29 19.11
CA TRP A 209 15.46 -4.24 18.21
C TRP A 209 16.25 -4.82 17.04
N VAL A 210 16.28 -4.10 15.93
CA VAL A 210 17.09 -4.43 14.76
C VAL A 210 17.62 -3.15 14.13
N VAL A 211 18.89 -3.16 13.75
CA VAL A 211 19.54 -2.10 12.97
C VAL A 211 20.19 -2.71 11.76
N TYR A 212 20.04 -2.07 10.61
CA TYR A 212 20.58 -2.54 9.33
C TYR A 212 21.82 -1.72 8.96
N ASP A 213 22.89 -2.41 8.56
CA ASP A 213 24.11 -1.78 8.05
C ASP A 213 23.89 -1.31 6.61
N PRO A 214 23.87 0.01 6.32
CA PRO A 214 23.67 0.53 4.97
C PRO A 214 24.83 0.17 4.02
N ASN A 215 26.02 -0.16 4.55
CA ASN A 215 27.16 -0.53 3.74
C ASN A 215 27.14 -2.00 3.31
N SER A 216 26.30 -2.82 3.92
CA SER A 216 26.11 -4.23 3.58
C SER A 216 25.10 -4.43 2.44
N SER A 217 24.54 -5.63 2.32
CA SER A 217 23.47 -6.02 1.39
C SER A 217 22.17 -5.23 1.57
N THR A 218 21.98 -4.52 2.69
CA THR A 218 20.85 -3.61 2.92
C THR A 218 20.70 -2.56 1.81
N ARG A 219 21.82 -2.15 1.19
CA ARG A 219 21.79 -1.25 0.02
C ARG A 219 20.99 -1.81 -1.14
N LEU A 220 20.98 -3.14 -1.33
CA LEU A 220 20.19 -3.79 -2.36
C LEU A 220 18.69 -3.58 -2.11
N VAL A 221 18.25 -3.61 -0.85
CA VAL A 221 16.84 -3.33 -0.49
C VAL A 221 16.47 -1.92 -0.92
N VAL A 222 17.30 -0.92 -0.61
CA VAL A 222 17.06 0.48 -1.01
C VAL A 222 16.99 0.61 -2.54
N TYR A 223 17.90 -0.02 -3.28
CA TYR A 223 17.86 -0.01 -4.75
C TYR A 223 16.62 -0.70 -5.32
N HIS A 224 16.18 -1.83 -4.73
CA HIS A 224 14.96 -2.51 -5.13
C HIS A 224 13.72 -1.64 -4.88
N VAL A 225 13.63 -0.94 -3.75
CA VAL A 225 12.52 -0.02 -3.46
C VAL A 225 12.48 1.12 -4.48
N ILE A 226 13.63 1.74 -4.77
CA ILE A 226 13.72 2.80 -5.78
C ILE A 226 13.30 2.28 -7.16
N LEU A 227 13.80 1.11 -7.57
CA LEU A 227 13.43 0.49 -8.85
C LEU A 227 11.94 0.15 -8.91
N CYS A 228 11.38 -0.39 -7.83
CA CYS A 228 9.96 -0.71 -7.72
C CYS A 228 9.11 0.56 -7.88
N LEU A 229 9.45 1.65 -7.17
CA LEU A 229 8.75 2.93 -7.32
C LEU A 229 8.89 3.50 -8.73
N ALA A 230 10.10 3.46 -9.31
CA ALA A 230 10.39 3.99 -10.63
C ALA A 230 9.69 3.22 -11.76
N VAL A 231 9.36 1.93 -11.57
CA VAL A 231 8.69 1.10 -12.59
C VAL A 231 7.20 0.99 -12.33
N ALA A 232 6.79 0.65 -11.10
CA ALA A 232 5.39 0.37 -10.77
C ALA A 232 4.51 1.62 -10.88
N VAL A 233 4.99 2.77 -10.39
CA VAL A 233 4.21 4.01 -10.42
C VAL A 233 3.94 4.47 -11.87
N PRO A 234 4.94 4.59 -12.77
CA PRO A 234 4.66 4.95 -14.16
C PRO A 234 3.84 3.90 -14.90
N LEU A 235 4.13 2.61 -14.71
CA LEU A 235 3.35 1.53 -15.34
C LEU A 235 1.87 1.65 -14.99
N PHE A 236 1.58 1.93 -13.73
CA PHE A 236 0.23 2.12 -13.22
C PHE A 236 -0.49 3.29 -13.92
N PHE A 237 0.15 4.47 -13.99
CA PHE A 237 -0.42 5.64 -14.68
C PHE A 237 -0.62 5.41 -16.17
N LEU A 238 0.33 4.75 -16.84
CA LEU A 238 0.23 4.39 -18.26
C LEU A 238 -0.95 3.45 -18.52
N LEU A 239 -1.16 2.44 -17.66
CA LEU A 239 -2.29 1.53 -17.78
C LEU A 239 -3.63 2.24 -17.59
N ILE A 240 -3.78 3.13 -16.61
CA ILE A 240 -5.01 3.91 -16.44
C ILE A 240 -5.26 4.80 -17.65
N ARG A 241 -4.24 5.54 -18.10
CA ARG A 241 -4.36 6.42 -19.27
C ARG A 241 -4.82 5.60 -20.47
N HIS A 242 -4.24 4.44 -20.69
CA HIS A 242 -4.62 3.56 -21.79
C HIS A 242 -6.05 3.03 -21.65
N ILE A 243 -6.49 2.66 -20.45
CA ILE A 243 -7.89 2.28 -20.19
C ILE A 243 -8.85 3.42 -20.58
N TYR A 244 -8.55 4.67 -20.22
CA TYR A 244 -9.41 5.81 -20.59
C TYR A 244 -9.41 6.07 -22.10
N MET A 245 -8.25 6.01 -22.76
CA MET A 245 -8.17 6.15 -24.21
C MET A 245 -9.00 5.08 -24.92
N LEU A 246 -8.88 3.82 -24.49
CA LEU A 246 -9.69 2.71 -25.01
C LEU A 246 -11.18 2.95 -24.76
N LEU A 247 -11.57 3.34 -23.55
CA LEU A 247 -12.97 3.57 -23.21
C LEU A 247 -13.59 4.73 -24.00
N SER A 248 -12.80 5.76 -24.32
CA SER A 248 -13.22 6.87 -25.18
C SER A 248 -13.38 6.41 -26.64
N SER A 249 -12.43 5.63 -27.15
CA SER A 249 -12.49 5.13 -28.53
C SER A 249 -13.67 4.19 -28.80
N ARG A 250 -14.15 3.48 -27.76
CA ARG A 250 -15.22 2.47 -27.85
C ARG A 250 -16.58 2.98 -27.40
N ILE A 251 -16.74 4.30 -27.26
CA ILE A 251 -17.98 4.89 -26.74
C ILE A 251 -19.19 4.62 -27.63
N SER A 252 -18.99 4.58 -28.96
CA SER A 252 -20.02 4.31 -29.95
C SER A 252 -20.46 2.85 -30.00
N GLU A 253 -19.60 1.92 -29.58
CA GLU A 253 -19.87 0.47 -29.62
C GLU A 253 -20.50 -0.07 -28.34
N MET A 254 -20.50 0.71 -27.27
CA MET A 254 -20.99 0.29 -25.96
C MET A 254 -22.34 0.94 -25.62
N SER A 255 -23.26 0.17 -25.04
CA SER A 255 -24.46 0.75 -24.45
C SER A 255 -24.10 1.74 -23.34
N VAL A 256 -24.92 2.78 -23.16
CA VAL A 256 -24.75 3.80 -22.10
C VAL A 256 -24.63 3.15 -20.71
N ARG A 257 -25.40 2.09 -20.46
CA ARG A 257 -25.37 1.34 -19.19
C ARG A 257 -24.04 0.62 -18.98
N THR A 258 -23.50 -0.03 -20.02
CA THR A 258 -22.20 -0.71 -19.96
C THR A 258 -21.08 0.30 -19.78
N LEU A 259 -21.09 1.40 -20.53
CA LEU A 259 -20.10 2.47 -20.41
C LEU A 259 -20.08 3.07 -18.99
N ALA A 260 -21.24 3.41 -18.44
CA ALA A 260 -21.36 3.94 -17.08
C ALA A 260 -20.80 2.96 -16.03
N TYR A 261 -21.07 1.66 -16.20
CA TYR A 261 -20.48 0.62 -15.36
C TYR A 261 -18.95 0.56 -15.48
N HIS A 262 -18.42 0.67 -16.70
CA HIS A 262 -16.98 0.69 -16.92
C HIS A 262 -16.28 1.88 -16.27
N ARG A 263 -16.84 3.09 -16.45
CA ARG A 263 -16.34 4.32 -15.83
C ARG A 263 -16.38 4.23 -14.31
N ALA A 264 -17.49 3.79 -13.72
CA ALA A 264 -17.61 3.67 -12.27
C ALA A 264 -16.56 2.73 -11.66
N MET A 265 -16.31 1.58 -12.32
CA MET A 265 -15.29 0.63 -11.86
C MET A 265 -13.87 1.18 -12.00
N VAL A 266 -13.54 1.83 -13.12
CA VAL A 266 -12.21 2.43 -13.34
C VAL A 266 -11.97 3.56 -12.35
N ASN A 267 -12.97 4.42 -12.10
CA ASN A 267 -12.88 5.47 -11.09
C ASN A 267 -12.65 4.88 -9.70
N SER A 268 -13.36 3.80 -9.33
CA SER A 268 -13.12 3.10 -8.06
C SER A 268 -11.66 2.64 -7.91
N LEU A 269 -11.10 2.08 -8.98
CA LEU A 269 -9.74 1.55 -9.00
C LEU A 269 -8.70 2.68 -8.90
N ILE A 270 -8.95 3.81 -9.57
CA ILE A 270 -8.11 5.00 -9.45
C ILE A 270 -8.12 5.50 -8.01
N MET A 271 -9.30 5.60 -7.39
CA MET A 271 -9.38 6.02 -6.00
C MET A 271 -8.61 5.06 -5.07
N GLN A 272 -8.74 3.74 -5.25
CA GLN A 272 -8.00 2.74 -4.44
C GLN A 272 -6.49 2.89 -4.63
N SER A 273 -6.07 3.32 -5.81
CA SER A 273 -4.65 3.50 -6.11
C SER A 273 -4.12 4.86 -5.68
N LEU A 274 -4.97 5.87 -5.60
CA LEU A 274 -4.62 7.13 -4.93
C LEU A 274 -4.40 6.89 -3.42
N CYS A 275 -5.09 5.93 -2.80
CA CYS A 275 -4.79 5.54 -1.42
C CYS A 275 -3.34 5.08 -1.24
N TRP A 276 -2.70 4.50 -2.26
CA TRP A 276 -1.28 4.11 -2.18
C TRP A 276 -0.33 5.29 -2.04
N LEU A 277 -0.75 6.52 -2.35
CA LEU A 277 0.05 7.70 -2.05
C LEU A 277 0.29 7.84 -0.53
N ALA A 278 -0.64 7.33 0.30
CA ALA A 278 -0.44 7.25 1.74
C ALA A 278 0.73 6.33 2.12
N ILE A 279 1.19 5.42 1.27
CA ILE A 279 2.42 4.61 1.49
C ILE A 279 3.61 5.20 0.74
N CYS A 280 3.44 5.52 -0.55
CA CYS A 280 4.53 5.96 -1.41
C CYS A 280 5.18 7.26 -0.91
N VAL A 281 4.38 8.23 -0.44
CA VAL A 281 4.89 9.50 0.09
C VAL A 281 5.69 9.25 1.36
N PRO A 282 5.19 8.51 2.37
CA PRO A 282 6.01 8.12 3.50
C PRO A 282 7.30 7.42 3.15
N VAL A 283 7.27 6.40 2.29
CA VAL A 283 8.48 5.69 1.87
C VAL A 283 9.49 6.64 1.22
N ALA A 284 9.04 7.57 0.36
CA ALA A 284 9.91 8.57 -0.23
C ALA A 284 10.54 9.50 0.82
N VAL A 285 9.77 9.93 1.83
CA VAL A 285 10.29 10.73 2.95
C VAL A 285 11.27 9.94 3.82
N LEU A 286 11.03 8.64 4.07
CA LEU A 286 11.96 7.80 4.83
C LEU A 286 13.27 7.60 4.06
N ILE A 287 13.21 7.39 2.73
CA ILE A 287 14.41 7.33 1.87
C ILE A 287 15.14 8.67 1.90
N ALA A 288 14.43 9.79 1.75
CA ALA A 288 15.05 11.12 1.83
C ALA A 288 15.66 11.39 3.21
N SER A 289 15.01 10.97 4.29
CA SER A 289 15.52 11.06 5.66
C SER A 289 16.84 10.30 5.80
N PHE A 290 16.90 9.09 5.26
CA PHE A 290 18.12 8.28 5.25
C PHE A 290 19.24 8.91 4.40
N LEU A 291 18.92 9.43 3.21
CA LEU A 291 19.91 10.00 2.30
C LEU A 291 20.44 11.37 2.76
N LEU A 292 19.59 12.19 3.36
CA LEU A 292 19.92 13.57 3.73
C LEU A 292 20.33 13.70 5.21
N ALA A 293 19.91 12.76 6.08
CA ALA A 293 20.15 12.79 7.53
C ALA A 293 19.71 14.10 8.24
N THR A 294 18.86 14.91 7.60
CA THR A 294 18.38 16.20 8.12
C THR A 294 16.96 16.17 8.67
N ILE A 295 16.21 15.09 8.43
CA ILE A 295 14.79 15.02 8.79
C ILE A 295 14.65 14.61 10.26
N PRO A 296 13.93 15.38 11.09
CA PRO A 296 13.74 15.06 12.50
C PRO A 296 12.91 13.78 12.74
N GLN A 297 13.21 13.06 13.82
CA GLN A 297 12.50 11.86 14.27
C GLN A 297 10.98 12.05 14.44
N LYS A 298 10.54 13.26 14.82
CA LYS A 298 9.11 13.61 14.93
C LYS A 298 8.39 13.54 13.59
N VAL A 299 9.04 14.01 12.52
CA VAL A 299 8.47 14.03 11.17
C VAL A 299 8.37 12.60 10.64
N THR A 300 9.43 11.80 10.79
CA THR A 300 9.42 10.40 10.33
C THR A 300 8.40 9.54 11.08
N SER A 301 8.23 9.75 12.39
CA SER A 301 7.19 9.10 13.19
C SER A 301 5.78 9.48 12.71
N ALA A 302 5.52 10.77 12.47
CA ALA A 302 4.22 11.23 11.96
C ALA A 302 3.92 10.65 10.57
N VAL A 303 4.93 10.63 9.71
CA VAL A 303 4.84 10.07 8.36
C VAL A 303 4.61 8.56 8.38
N HIS A 304 5.18 7.84 9.35
CA HIS A 304 4.86 6.43 9.60
C HIS A 304 3.40 6.22 9.98
N LEU A 305 2.85 7.06 10.87
CA LEU A 305 1.42 7.00 11.24
C LEU A 305 0.51 7.30 10.05
N VAL A 306 0.91 8.21 9.14
CA VAL A 306 0.18 8.44 7.88
C VAL A 306 0.17 7.19 7.00
N ALA A 307 1.27 6.44 6.94
CA ALA A 307 1.34 5.19 6.19
C ALA A 307 0.33 4.14 6.69
N GLN A 308 0.06 4.12 7.99
CA GLN A 308 -0.95 3.23 8.59
C GLN A 308 -2.39 3.60 8.24
N LEU A 309 -2.65 4.78 7.68
CA LEU A 309 -4.00 5.12 7.24
C LEU A 309 -4.35 4.46 5.89
N PHE A 310 -3.39 3.81 5.21
CA PHE A 310 -3.63 3.18 3.93
C PHE A 310 -4.74 2.11 3.94
N PRO A 311 -4.73 1.11 4.84
CA PRO A 311 -5.77 0.08 4.89
C PRO A 311 -7.16 0.69 5.08
N LEU A 312 -7.29 1.66 6.00
CA LEU A 312 -8.52 2.41 6.24
C LEU A 312 -9.01 3.15 4.99
N LEU A 313 -8.13 3.93 4.34
CA LEU A 313 -8.47 4.67 3.13
C LEU A 313 -8.91 3.74 2.01
N ASN A 314 -8.23 2.59 1.86
CA ASN A 314 -8.57 1.59 0.86
C ASN A 314 -9.96 0.98 1.13
N ALA A 315 -10.25 0.59 2.38
CA ALA A 315 -11.54 0.03 2.77
C ALA A 315 -12.69 1.01 2.57
N LEU A 316 -12.53 2.26 3.03
CA LEU A 316 -13.51 3.33 2.79
C LEU A 316 -13.75 3.54 1.30
N THR A 317 -12.69 3.52 0.50
CA THR A 317 -12.79 3.66 -0.95
C THR A 317 -13.57 2.50 -1.58
N VAL A 318 -13.35 1.26 -1.14
CA VAL A 318 -14.10 0.09 -1.60
C VAL A 318 -15.57 0.19 -1.22
N LEU A 319 -15.88 0.59 0.02
CA LEU A 319 -17.24 0.75 0.53
C LEU A 319 -18.03 1.83 -0.22
N LEU A 320 -17.41 3.00 -0.41
CA LEU A 320 -18.05 4.17 -1.01
C LEU A 320 -18.22 4.03 -2.53
N ASN A 321 -17.25 3.41 -3.22
CA ASN A 321 -17.28 3.31 -4.68
C ASN A 321 -18.01 2.07 -5.21
N THR A 322 -18.21 1.03 -4.38
CA THR A 322 -18.98 -0.14 -4.81
C THR A 322 -20.48 0.18 -4.77
N PRO A 323 -21.17 0.32 -5.92
CA PRO A 323 -22.52 0.88 -5.96
C PRO A 323 -23.54 0.01 -5.23
N THR A 324 -23.37 -1.32 -5.23
CA THR A 324 -24.27 -2.23 -4.49
C THR A 324 -24.08 -2.07 -2.98
N ILE A 325 -22.82 -2.03 -2.52
CA ILE A 325 -22.49 -1.86 -1.11
C ILE A 325 -23.02 -0.51 -0.61
N ARG A 326 -22.78 0.57 -1.35
CA ARG A 326 -23.29 1.90 -1.02
C ARG A 326 -24.81 1.95 -0.88
N LYS A 327 -25.56 1.26 -1.76
CA LYS A 327 -27.02 1.17 -1.65
C LYS A 327 -27.45 0.41 -0.40
N THR A 328 -26.78 -0.70 -0.10
CA THR A 328 -27.03 -1.49 1.11
C THR A 328 -26.70 -0.68 2.38
N LEU A 329 -25.56 0.00 2.42
CA LEU A 329 -25.15 0.84 3.54
C LEU A 329 -26.16 1.98 3.79
N ARG A 330 -26.63 2.64 2.72
CA ARG A 330 -27.66 3.69 2.80
C ARG A 330 -28.99 3.16 3.32
N GLY A 331 -29.32 1.88 3.07
CA GLY A 331 -30.51 1.25 3.62
C GLY A 331 -30.42 0.92 5.11
N TYR A 332 -29.22 0.80 5.67
CA TYR A 332 -28.98 0.57 7.09
C TYR A 332 -28.77 1.85 7.90
N LEU A 333 -28.36 2.95 7.25
CA LEU A 333 -28.21 4.25 7.92
C LEU A 333 -29.60 4.86 8.16
N PRO A 334 -29.99 5.12 9.43
CA PRO A 334 -31.34 5.56 9.80
C PRO A 334 -31.68 7.01 9.37
N PHE A 335 -30.78 7.69 8.67
CA PHE A 335 -30.96 9.09 8.25
C PHE A 335 -31.80 9.28 6.99
N HIS A 336 -32.48 8.23 6.48
CA HIS A 336 -33.48 8.45 5.44
C HIS A 336 -34.81 8.87 6.07
N SER A 337 -34.94 10.18 6.28
CA SER A 337 -36.25 10.83 6.32
C SER A 337 -37.04 10.39 5.09
N ASN A 338 -38.20 9.79 5.32
CA ASN A 338 -39.19 9.50 4.30
C ASN A 338 -39.66 10.82 3.68
N SER A 339 -38.90 11.35 2.72
CA SER A 339 -39.45 12.27 1.75
C SER A 339 -40.42 11.44 0.90
N ILE A 340 -41.69 11.63 1.21
CA ILE A 340 -42.84 11.23 0.42
C ILE A 340 -42.57 11.64 -1.02
N SER A 341 -42.19 10.68 -1.88
CA SER A 341 -42.33 10.87 -3.31
C SER A 341 -43.83 11.02 -3.58
N PRO A 342 -44.31 12.12 -4.19
CA PRO A 342 -45.68 12.16 -4.66
C PRO A 342 -45.83 11.01 -5.67
N LYS A 343 -46.91 10.24 -5.50
CA LYS A 343 -47.36 9.29 -6.52
C LYS A 343 -47.55 10.08 -7.81
N MET A 344 -46.63 9.94 -8.77
CA MET A 344 -46.94 10.29 -10.15
C MET A 344 -48.05 9.35 -10.59
N SER A 345 -49.26 9.89 -10.62
CA SER A 345 -50.38 9.27 -11.30
C SER A 345 -49.96 8.98 -12.73
N THR A 346 -50.03 7.70 -13.09
CA THR A 346 -50.08 7.23 -14.46
C THR A 346 -51.20 7.96 -15.19
N VAL A 347 -50.86 9.02 -15.93
CA VAL A 347 -51.74 9.59 -16.96
C VAL A 347 -51.74 8.60 -18.12
N HIS A 348 -52.91 8.03 -18.37
CA HIS A 348 -53.23 7.28 -19.58
C HIS A 348 -52.92 8.14 -20.82
N GLN A 349 -51.86 7.81 -21.56
CA GLN A 349 -51.80 8.14 -22.98
C GLN A 349 -52.64 7.12 -23.74
N ARG A 350 -53.91 7.50 -23.97
CA ARG A 350 -54.78 6.87 -24.95
C ARG A 350 -54.18 7.04 -26.33
N ALA A 351 -54.11 5.92 -27.05
CA ALA A 351 -53.95 5.87 -28.49
C ALA A 351 -55.02 6.73 -29.18
N VAL A 352 -54.62 7.55 -30.14
CA VAL A 352 -55.48 8.03 -31.22
C VAL A 352 -54.75 7.78 -32.53
N PHE A 353 -55.31 6.85 -33.28
CA PHE A 353 -55.15 6.61 -34.71
C PHE A 353 -55.71 7.79 -35.51
N SER A 354 -54.97 8.27 -36.52
CA SER A 354 -55.47 8.84 -37.79
C SER A 354 -54.24 9.24 -38.63
N HIS A 355 -53.83 8.54 -39.70
CA HIS A 355 -54.39 8.57 -41.06
C HIS A 355 -54.82 9.97 -41.56
N LEU A 356 -54.37 10.27 -42.80
CA LEU A 356 -54.52 11.49 -43.63
C LEU A 356 -53.35 12.47 -43.42
N SER A 357 -52.52 12.83 -44.42
CA SER A 357 -52.68 12.90 -45.88
C SER A 357 -51.36 12.58 -46.61
#